data_AF-A0A2N7QNJ5-F1
#
_entry.id   AF-A0A2N7QNJ5-F1
#
_cell.length_a   1.000
_cell.length_b   1.000
_cell.length_c   1.000
_cell.angle_alpha   90.00
_cell.angle_beta   90.00
_cell.angle_gamma   90.00
#
_symmetry.space_group_name_H-M   'P 1'
#
loop_
_entity.id
_entity.type
_entity.pdbx_description
1 polymer ?
#
loop_
_entity_poly.entity_id
_entity_poly.type
_entity_poly.pdbx_seq_one_letter_code
_entity_poly.pdbx_strand_id
1 'polypeptide(L)'
;MIHAHTPELDALLRVAAENRSHENPLLAEDYERNGLSSISTLRSTQPVSRAAQSLMPVPGVRYYTFAGHLPGTHPPSDGFVPLASALIPGATSTTIVKDGHQLYLNDEVLEKIVEILRQP
;
A
#
# COMPACT_ATOMS: atom_id res chain seq x y z
N MET A 1 -0.01 20.80 13.71
CA MET A 1 1.27 20.57 13.03
C MET A 1 1.93 19.39 13.72
N ILE A 2 1.70 18.17 13.24
CA ILE A 2 2.24 16.95 13.87
C ILE A 2 3.70 16.85 13.42
N HIS A 3 4.64 17.13 14.32
CA HIS A 3 6.05 16.84 14.09
C HIS A 3 6.26 15.36 14.43
N ALA A 4 6.25 14.49 13.42
CA ALA A 4 6.59 13.09 13.62
C ALA A 4 8.11 12.94 13.74
N HIS A 5 8.69 13.44 14.83
CA HIS A 5 10.05 13.09 15.23
C HIS A 5 9.97 11.78 16.01
N THR A 6 9.80 10.68 15.28
CA THR A 6 9.99 9.34 15.83
C THR A 6 11.46 8.94 15.62
N PRO A 7 12.14 8.36 16.63
CA PRO A 7 13.55 7.93 16.51
C PRO A 7 13.84 7.07 15.27
N GLU A 8 12.83 6.32 14.82
CA GLU A 8 12.85 5.49 13.63
C GLU A 8 12.96 6.33 12.34
N LEU A 9 12.25 7.46 12.26
CA LEU A 9 12.34 8.36 11.10
C LEU A 9 13.71 9.06 11.07
N ASP A 10 14.23 9.49 12.23
CA ASP A 10 15.55 10.09 12.32
C ASP A 10 16.66 9.08 11.94
N ALA A 11 16.49 7.80 12.33
CA ALA A 11 17.39 6.74 11.90
C ALA A 11 17.34 6.51 10.39
N LEU A 12 16.16 6.51 9.78
CA LEU A 12 16.00 6.41 8.33
C LEU A 12 16.64 7.58 7.60
N LEU A 13 16.44 8.81 8.09
CA LEU A 13 17.05 10.01 7.52
C LEU A 13 18.57 9.96 7.58
N ARG A 14 19.15 9.47 8.68
CA ARG A 14 20.59 9.29 8.84
C ARG A 14 21.15 8.26 7.84
N VAL A 15 20.50 7.09 7.73
CA VAL A 15 20.91 6.04 6.80
C VAL A 15 20.85 6.55 5.35
N ALA A 16 19.79 7.26 4.98
CA ALA A 16 19.65 7.87 3.67
C ALA A 16 20.80 8.86 3.38
N ALA A 17 21.09 9.76 4.33
CA ALA A 17 22.18 10.73 4.20
C ALA A 17 23.56 10.07 4.04
N GLU A 18 23.85 9.01 4.81
CA GLU A 18 25.12 8.27 4.74
C GLU A 18 25.28 7.45 3.46
N ASN A 19 24.17 7.11 2.79
CA ASN A 19 24.17 6.24 1.60
C ASN A 19 23.74 6.96 0.32
N ARG A 20 23.72 8.30 0.31
CA ARG A 20 23.20 9.12 -0.79
C ARG A 20 23.78 8.78 -2.18
N SER A 21 25.05 8.37 -2.25
CA SER A 21 25.71 7.95 -3.50
C SER A 21 25.24 6.59 -4.05
N HIS A 22 24.53 5.80 -3.22
CA HIS A 22 23.95 4.50 -3.57
C HIS A 22 22.44 4.57 -3.78
N GLU A 23 21.82 5.73 -3.55
CA GLU A 23 20.40 5.92 -3.78
C GLU A 23 20.10 6.13 -5.27
N ASN A 24 18.92 5.68 -5.70
CA ASN A 24 18.41 6.02 -7.01
C ASN A 24 18.25 7.56 -7.09
N PRO A 25 18.86 8.26 -8.06
CA PRO A 25 18.81 9.73 -8.11
C PRO A 25 17.39 10.31 -8.15
N LEU A 26 16.44 9.62 -8.79
CA LEU A 26 15.04 10.04 -8.83
C LEU A 26 14.36 9.91 -7.47
N LEU A 27 14.78 8.93 -6.66
CA LEU A 27 14.26 8.72 -5.32
C LEU A 27 14.78 9.78 -4.34
N ALA A 28 16.08 10.09 -4.43
CA ALA A 28 16.70 11.16 -3.65
C ALA A 28 16.05 12.52 -3.95
N GLU A 29 15.85 12.85 -5.23
CA GLU A 29 15.17 14.10 -5.63
C GLU A 29 13.73 14.16 -5.09
N ASP A 30 12.99 13.05 -5.13
CA ASP A 30 11.62 13.01 -4.62
C ASP A 30 11.56 13.26 -3.11
N TYR A 31 12.47 12.66 -2.33
CA TYR A 31 12.56 12.87 -0.89
C TYR A 31 13.00 14.28 -0.52
N GLU A 32 13.95 14.87 -1.26
CA GLU A 32 14.35 16.27 -1.04
C GLU A 32 13.19 17.24 -1.27
N ARG A 33 12.41 17.02 -2.34
CA ARG A 33 11.32 17.92 -2.71
C ARG A 33 10.10 17.78 -1.82
N ASN A 34 9.81 16.58 -1.35
CA ASN A 34 8.50 16.26 -0.76
C ASN A 34 8.57 15.70 0.67
N GLY A 35 9.78 15.52 1.20
CA GLY A 35 10.04 14.90 2.50
C GLY A 35 9.81 13.39 2.51
N LEU A 36 10.38 12.71 3.50
CA LEU A 36 10.14 11.29 3.76
C LEU A 36 8.95 11.14 4.71
N SER A 37 7.86 10.53 4.24
CA SER A 37 6.67 10.22 5.03
C SER A 37 5.87 9.11 4.36
N SER A 38 5.03 8.39 5.11
CA SER A 38 4.14 7.37 4.55
C SER A 38 3.18 7.92 3.48
N ILE A 39 2.88 9.22 3.51
CA ILE A 39 2.03 9.86 2.50
C ILE A 39 2.84 10.17 1.24
N SER A 40 4.05 10.72 1.38
CA SER A 40 4.88 11.08 0.23
C SER A 40 5.34 9.85 -0.55
N THR A 41 5.52 8.71 0.11
CA THR A 41 5.89 7.44 -0.54
C THR A 41 4.75 6.79 -1.34
N LEU A 42 3.48 7.09 -1.02
CA LEU A 42 2.30 6.51 -1.69
C LEU A 42 1.82 7.30 -2.91
N ARG A 43 2.48 8.41 -3.25
CA ARG A 43 2.10 9.22 -4.42
C ARG A 43 2.39 8.46 -5.70
N SER A 44 1.48 8.56 -6.67
CA SER A 44 1.64 7.92 -7.99
C SER A 44 2.87 8.36 -8.76
N THR A 45 3.44 9.52 -8.44
CA THR A 45 4.68 10.02 -9.04
C THR A 45 5.95 9.52 -8.34
N GLN A 46 5.82 8.99 -7.13
CA GLN A 46 6.96 8.57 -6.34
C GLN A 46 7.61 7.33 -6.99
N PRO A 47 8.96 7.28 -7.15
CA PRO A 47 9.62 6.27 -7.97
C PRO A 47 9.35 4.82 -7.56
N VAL A 48 9.24 4.52 -6.26
CA VAL A 48 8.94 3.18 -5.75
C VAL A 48 7.48 2.81 -6.01
N SER A 49 6.54 3.71 -5.76
CA SER A 49 5.11 3.52 -6.10
C SER A 49 4.92 3.28 -7.59
N ARG A 50 5.62 4.03 -8.45
CA ARG A 50 5.61 3.78 -9.90
C ARG A 50 6.17 2.42 -10.26
N ALA A 51 7.30 2.03 -9.67
CA ALA A 51 7.90 0.71 -9.90
C ALA A 51 6.94 -0.40 -9.46
N ALA A 52 6.33 -0.30 -8.28
CA ALA A 52 5.35 -1.26 -7.79
C ALA A 52 4.13 -1.38 -8.72
N GLN A 53 3.61 -0.25 -9.20
CA GLN A 53 2.51 -0.23 -10.19
C GLN A 53 2.91 -0.81 -11.55
N SER A 54 4.19 -0.82 -11.91
CA SER A 54 4.65 -1.51 -13.12
C SER A 54 4.77 -3.03 -12.94
N LEU A 55 4.77 -3.50 -11.70
CA LEU A 55 4.85 -4.91 -11.30
C LEU A 55 3.49 -5.50 -10.92
N MET A 56 2.41 -4.93 -11.46
CA MET A 56 1.06 -5.47 -11.27
C MET A 56 1.01 -6.92 -11.77
N PRO A 57 0.13 -7.76 -11.19
CA PRO A 57 0.03 -9.16 -11.58
C PRO A 57 -0.06 -9.34 -13.10
N VAL A 58 0.83 -10.16 -13.66
CA VAL A 58 0.89 -10.45 -15.09
C VAL A 58 -0.10 -11.56 -15.46
N PRO A 59 -0.54 -11.64 -16.73
CA PRO A 59 -1.38 -12.74 -17.19
C PRO A 59 -0.80 -14.11 -16.82
N GLY A 60 -1.65 -15.01 -16.31
CA GLY A 60 -1.25 -16.36 -15.89
C GLY A 60 -0.88 -16.48 -14.41
N VAL A 61 -0.71 -15.38 -13.67
CA VAL A 61 -0.57 -15.41 -12.20
C VAL A 61 -1.95 -15.27 -11.58
N ARG A 62 -2.39 -16.28 -10.82
CA ARG A 62 -3.62 -16.18 -10.02
C ARG A 62 -3.37 -15.25 -8.84
N TYR A 63 -4.27 -14.29 -8.63
CA TYR A 63 -4.28 -13.44 -7.44
C TYR A 63 -5.71 -13.12 -7.03
N TYR A 64 -5.86 -12.79 -5.76
CA TYR A 64 -7.13 -12.53 -5.10
C TYR A 64 -6.97 -11.24 -4.31
N THR A 65 -7.98 -10.38 -4.31
CA THR A 65 -7.93 -9.10 -3.59
C THR A 65 -8.98 -9.05 -2.49
N PHE A 66 -8.61 -8.44 -1.37
CA PHE A 66 -9.50 -8.17 -0.25
C PHE A 66 -9.52 -6.66 0.01
N ALA A 67 -10.71 -6.08 0.10
CA ALA A 67 -10.87 -4.65 0.29
C ALA A 67 -11.85 -4.36 1.42
N GLY A 68 -11.51 -3.39 2.26
CA GLY A 68 -12.36 -2.89 3.33
C GLY A 68 -13.28 -1.80 2.82
N HIS A 69 -14.46 -1.72 3.41
CA HIS A 69 -15.41 -0.64 3.21
C HIS A 69 -16.04 -0.29 4.55
N LEU A 70 -15.65 0.86 5.12
CA LEU A 70 -16.31 1.45 6.27
C LEU A 70 -17.62 2.12 5.85
N PRO A 71 -18.76 1.77 6.45
CA PRO A 71 -20.05 2.38 6.14
C PRO A 71 -20.03 3.91 6.35
N GLY A 72 -20.67 4.63 5.45
CA GLY A 72 -20.80 6.09 5.56
C GLY A 72 -19.55 6.87 5.15
N THR A 73 -18.52 6.21 4.63
CA THR A 73 -17.36 6.89 4.04
C THR A 73 -17.66 7.38 2.62
N HIS A 74 -17.33 8.64 2.34
CA HIS A 74 -17.47 9.26 1.02
C HIS A 74 -16.19 10.04 0.67
N PRO A 75 -15.43 9.63 -0.37
CA PRO A 75 -15.64 8.43 -1.19
C PRO A 75 -15.52 7.13 -0.37
N PRO A 76 -16.06 5.98 -0.86
CA PRO A 76 -15.94 4.70 -0.17
C PRO A 76 -14.48 4.35 0.14
N SER A 77 -14.18 3.97 1.38
CA SER A 77 -12.83 3.63 1.84
C SER A 77 -12.85 2.71 3.05
N ASP A 78 -11.69 2.16 3.39
CA ASP A 78 -11.45 1.41 4.63
C ASP A 78 -10.98 2.30 5.80
N GLY A 79 -11.05 3.63 5.63
CA GLY A 79 -10.52 4.64 6.55
C GLY A 79 -9.16 5.23 6.13
N PHE A 80 -8.42 4.57 5.24
CA PHE A 80 -7.12 5.04 4.76
C PHE A 80 -6.97 4.92 3.23
N VAL A 81 -7.43 3.81 2.66
CA VAL A 81 -7.33 3.48 1.24
C VAL A 81 -8.70 3.60 0.60
N PRO A 82 -8.85 4.40 -0.48
CA PRO A 82 -10.08 4.44 -1.26
C PRO A 82 -10.40 3.06 -1.84
N LEU A 83 -11.65 2.63 -1.77
CA LEU A 83 -12.09 1.32 -2.28
C LEU A 83 -11.67 1.13 -3.75
N ALA A 84 -11.84 2.17 -4.58
CA ALA A 84 -11.45 2.13 -5.98
C ALA A 84 -9.95 1.82 -6.21
N SER A 85 -9.08 2.20 -5.27
CA SER A 85 -7.65 1.90 -5.33
C SER A 85 -7.34 0.44 -5.00
N ALA A 86 -8.19 -0.23 -4.24
CA ALA A 86 -8.04 -1.63 -3.85
C ALA A 86 -8.64 -2.61 -4.88
N LEU A 87 -9.43 -2.11 -5.84
CA LEU A 87 -10.00 -2.90 -6.93
C LEU A 87 -8.98 -3.04 -8.08
N ILE A 88 -8.26 -4.17 -8.10
CA ILE A 88 -7.26 -4.45 -9.13
C ILE A 88 -7.89 -5.30 -10.25
N PRO A 89 -8.02 -4.78 -11.49
CA PRO A 89 -8.57 -5.54 -12.61
C PRO A 89 -7.75 -6.79 -12.90
N GLY A 90 -8.42 -7.92 -13.17
CA GLY A 90 -7.78 -9.20 -13.50
C GLY A 90 -7.68 -10.20 -12.33
N ALA A 91 -8.11 -9.80 -11.13
CA ALA A 91 -8.13 -10.70 -9.97
C ALA A 91 -9.08 -11.88 -10.24
N THR A 92 -8.71 -13.07 -9.76
CA THR A 92 -9.59 -14.25 -9.78
C THR A 92 -10.89 -13.95 -9.03
N SER A 93 -10.79 -13.26 -7.90
CA SER A 93 -11.93 -12.67 -7.21
C SER A 93 -11.51 -11.45 -6.39
N THR A 94 -12.45 -10.56 -6.15
CA THR A 94 -12.34 -9.47 -5.19
C THR A 94 -13.41 -9.62 -4.12
N THR A 95 -12.99 -9.74 -2.87
CA THR A 95 -13.88 -9.79 -1.70
C THR A 95 -13.90 -8.42 -1.05
N ILE A 96 -15.08 -7.82 -0.92
CA ILE A 96 -15.27 -6.54 -0.23
C ILE A 96 -15.99 -6.81 1.08
N VAL A 97 -15.36 -6.48 2.21
CA VAL A 97 -15.93 -6.68 3.54
C VAL A 97 -16.26 -5.35 4.20
N LYS A 98 -17.27 -5.35 5.07
CA LYS A 98 -17.72 -4.17 5.80
C LYS A 98 -16.84 -3.91 7.03
N ASP A 99 -15.57 -3.65 6.79
CA ASP A 99 -14.54 -3.44 7.81
C ASP A 99 -13.53 -2.36 7.39
N GLY A 100 -12.68 -1.93 8.32
CA GLY A 100 -11.60 -0.98 8.10
C GLY A 100 -10.32 -1.62 7.58
N HIS A 101 -9.22 -0.86 7.64
CA HIS A 101 -7.94 -1.23 7.03
C HIS A 101 -7.26 -2.49 7.62
N GLN A 102 -7.65 -2.93 8.81
CA GLN A 102 -7.03 -4.06 9.51
C GLN A 102 -7.61 -5.43 9.12
N LEU A 103 -7.80 -5.66 7.82
CA LEU A 103 -8.43 -6.89 7.30
C LEU A 103 -7.69 -8.18 7.67
N TYR A 104 -6.41 -8.10 8.01
CA TYR A 104 -5.62 -9.25 8.45
C TYR A 104 -6.07 -9.81 9.82
N LEU A 105 -6.96 -9.12 10.52
CA LEU A 105 -7.60 -9.57 11.77
C LEU A 105 -9.07 -9.96 11.56
N ASN A 106 -9.61 -9.85 10.35
CA ASN A 106 -11.03 -10.07 10.08
C ASN A 106 -11.28 -11.56 9.80
N ASP A 107 -12.17 -12.19 10.57
CA ASP A 107 -12.46 -13.63 10.47
C ASP A 107 -13.01 -14.02 9.10
N GLU A 108 -13.91 -13.23 8.51
CA GLU A 108 -14.47 -13.48 7.16
C GLU A 108 -13.36 -13.48 6.09
N VAL A 109 -12.41 -12.55 6.21
CA VAL A 109 -11.24 -12.49 5.31
C VAL A 109 -10.32 -13.70 5.51
N LEU A 110 -10.01 -14.05 6.76
CA LEU A 110 -9.14 -15.18 7.07
C LEU A 110 -9.74 -16.51 6.62
N GLU A 111 -11.03 -16.72 6.85
CA GLU A 111 -11.76 -17.89 6.35
C GLU A 111 -11.67 -17.98 4.82
N LYS A 112 -11.88 -16.86 4.12
CA LYS A 112 -11.81 -16.83 2.66
C LYS A 112 -10.40 -17.10 2.13
N ILE A 113 -9.36 -16.62 2.81
CA ILE A 113 -7.97 -16.93 2.47
C ILE A 113 -7.74 -18.44 2.60
N VAL A 114 -8.18 -19.05 3.70
CA VAL A 114 -8.02 -20.49 3.92
C VAL A 114 -8.79 -21.31 2.87
N GLU A 115 -9.99 -20.89 2.47
CA GLU A 115 -10.72 -21.50 1.35
C GLU A 115 -9.92 -21.46 0.05
N ILE A 116 -9.36 -20.30 -0.29
CA ILE A 116 -8.55 -20.11 -1.50
C ILE A 116 -7.30 -21.00 -1.48
N LEU A 117 -6.60 -21.05 -0.34
CA LEU A 117 -5.38 -21.86 -0.19
C LEU A 117 -5.64 -23.38 -0.27
N ARG A 118 -6.89 -23.82 -0.08
CA ARG A 118 -7.30 -25.21 -0.25
C ARG A 118 -7.72 -25.54 -1.68
N GLN A 119 -7.81 -24.56 -2.57
CA GLN A 119 -8.09 -24.79 -3.97
C GLN A 119 -6.89 -25.47 -4.64
N PRO A 120 -7.11 -26.39 -5.58
CA PRO A 120 -6.05 -27.01 -6.34
C PRO A 120 -5.27 -26.02 -7.25
#